data_AF-A0A820XCV7-F1
#
_entry.id   AF-A0A820XCV7-F1
#
_cell.length_a   1.000
_cell.length_b   1.000
_cell.length_c   1.000
_cell.angle_alpha   90.00
_cell.angle_beta   90.00
_cell.angle_gamma   90.00
#
_symmetry.space_group_name_H-M   'P 1'
#
loop_
_entity.id
_entity.type
_entity.pdbx_description
1 polymer ?
#
loop_
_entity_poly.entity_id
_entity_poly.type
_entity_poly.pdbx_seq_one_letter_code
_entity_poly.pdbx_strand_id
1 'polypeptide(L)'
;HLKTYTTDRPVNSAAISPIKDHVVLGGGQEAIEVTQTAVQSGKFEARFFHLIFEEEFARVKGHFGPINTVAFHPDGKSYSSGGEDGFVRIHNFDNDYLDYDF
;
A
#
# COMPACT_ATOMS: atom_id res chain seq x y z
N HIS A 1 2.45 6.05 23.04
CA HIS A 1 3.69 6.00 22.23
C HIS A 1 3.34 6.38 20.81
N LEU A 2 4.12 7.28 20.20
CA LEU A 2 3.95 7.65 18.78
C LEU A 2 4.82 6.73 17.93
N LYS A 3 4.24 6.07 16.93
CA LYS A 3 4.94 5.24 15.95
C LYS A 3 5.04 5.98 14.63
N THR A 4 6.19 5.89 13.95
CA THR A 4 6.46 6.64 12.72
C THR A 4 6.94 5.71 11.63
N TYR A 5 6.14 5.59 10.56
CA TYR A 5 6.47 4.79 9.38
C TYR A 5 6.97 5.73 8.28
N THR A 6 8.24 5.61 7.90
CA THR A 6 8.86 6.49 6.90
C THR A 6 8.83 5.86 5.51
N THR A 7 8.42 6.63 4.52
CA THR A 7 8.40 6.22 3.11
C THR A 7 9.18 7.20 2.23
N ASP A 8 9.75 6.71 1.13
CA ASP A 8 10.47 7.50 0.13
C ASP A 8 9.55 8.36 -0.77
N ARG A 9 8.24 8.12 -0.71
CA ARG A 9 7.21 8.86 -1.46
C ARG A 9 6.19 9.45 -0.49
N PRO A 10 5.51 10.55 -0.86
CA PRO A 10 4.42 11.08 -0.07
C PRO A 10 3.29 10.05 0.07
N VAL A 11 2.68 10.02 1.26
CA VAL A 11 1.56 9.15 1.60
C VAL A 11 0.28 9.95 1.45
N ASN A 12 -0.65 9.46 0.64
CA ASN A 12 -1.96 10.08 0.44
C ASN A 12 -3.02 9.47 1.36
N SER A 13 -2.89 8.18 1.66
CA SER A 13 -3.85 7.44 2.48
C SER A 13 -3.14 6.36 3.29
N ALA A 14 -3.67 6.09 4.48
CA ALA A 14 -3.20 5.03 5.36
C ALA A 14 -4.40 4.29 5.96
N ALA A 15 -4.30 2.98 6.12
CA ALA A 15 -5.31 2.18 6.78
C ALA A 15 -4.65 1.10 7.66
N ILE A 16 -5.30 0.74 8.76
CA ILE A 16 -4.83 -0.29 9.68
C ILE A 16 -5.68 -1.55 9.46
N SER A 17 -5.05 -2.71 9.47
CA SER A 17 -5.77 -3.98 9.40
C SER A 17 -6.60 -4.17 10.67
N PRO A 18 -7.89 -4.56 10.55
CA PRO A 18 -8.74 -4.76 11.72
C PRO A 18 -8.43 -6.04 12.50
N ILE A 19 -7.70 -6.99 11.89
CA ILE A 19 -7.45 -8.33 12.45
C ILE A 19 -5.97 -8.59 12.76
N LYS A 20 -5.04 -7.85 12.16
CA LYS A 20 -3.59 -8.03 12.31
C LYS A 20 -2.92 -6.71 12.66
N ASP A 21 -1.77 -6.78 13.30
CA ASP A 21 -0.90 -5.65 13.60
C ASP A 21 -0.16 -5.16 12.34
N HIS A 22 -0.90 -4.82 11.29
CA HIS A 22 -0.37 -4.33 10.01
C HIS A 22 -0.98 -2.98 9.64
N VAL A 23 -0.16 -2.11 9.06
CA VAL A 23 -0.60 -0.85 8.47
C VAL A 23 -0.26 -0.84 6.99
N VAL A 24 -1.22 -0.41 6.17
CA VAL A 24 -1.01 -0.18 4.73
C VAL A 24 -0.94 1.31 4.47
N LEU A 25 0.06 1.71 3.69
CA LEU A 25 0.25 3.07 3.23
C LEU A 25 0.12 3.09 1.71
N GLY A 26 -0.77 3.94 1.21
CA GLY A 26 -0.96 4.22 -0.21
C GLY A 26 -0.52 5.64 -0.52
N GLY A 27 0.25 5.82 -1.58
CA GLY A 27 0.69 7.13 -2.02
C GLY A 27 1.52 7.09 -3.29
N GLY A 28 2.28 8.16 -3.49
CA GLY A 28 3.05 8.39 -4.70
C GLY A 28 2.87 9.80 -5.22
N GLN A 29 3.87 10.28 -5.96
CA GLN A 29 3.81 11.54 -6.69
C GLN A 29 4.25 11.26 -8.11
N GLU A 30 3.42 11.64 -9.08
CA GLU A 30 3.84 11.67 -10.47
C GLU A 30 5.00 12.66 -10.61
N ALA A 31 6.10 12.22 -11.23
CA ALA A 31 7.21 13.11 -11.52
C ALA A 31 6.75 14.12 -12.59
N ILE A 32 6.52 15.36 -12.17
CA ILE A 32 6.30 16.47 -13.10
C ILE A 32 7.68 16.84 -13.66
N GLU A 33 7.95 16.46 -14.92
CA GLU A 33 9.10 16.79 -15.79
C GLU A 33 10.47 16.11 -15.45
N VAL A 34 11.33 15.58 -16.36
CA VAL A 34 11.53 15.55 -17.82
C VAL A 34 12.27 14.24 -18.20
N THR A 35 11.92 13.61 -19.32
CA THR A 35 12.70 12.61 -20.10
C THR A 35 13.78 11.78 -19.38
N GLN A 36 13.45 10.56 -18.94
CA GLN A 36 14.25 9.35 -19.19
C GLN A 36 13.54 8.10 -18.62
N THR A 37 13.46 7.06 -19.46
CA THR A 37 12.94 5.71 -19.15
C THR A 37 11.44 5.55 -18.90
N ALA A 38 10.66 5.74 -19.98
CA ALA A 38 9.28 5.25 -20.15
C ALA A 38 9.12 3.70 -20.09
N VAL A 39 10.03 2.98 -19.43
CA VAL A 39 10.00 1.51 -19.27
C VAL A 39 9.98 1.09 -17.79
N GLN A 40 10.29 2.00 -16.84
CA GLN A 40 10.11 1.76 -15.39
C GLN A 40 8.96 2.59 -14.77
N SER A 41 8.26 3.38 -15.58
CA SER A 41 7.39 4.51 -15.19
C SER A 41 5.98 4.16 -14.68
N GLY A 42 5.69 2.94 -14.21
CA GLY A 42 4.28 2.53 -14.10
C GLY A 42 3.90 1.59 -12.98
N LYS A 43 4.55 1.66 -11.81
CA LYS A 43 4.15 0.81 -10.68
C LYS A 43 4.16 1.58 -9.37
N PHE A 44 3.08 2.32 -9.13
CA PHE A 44 2.74 2.77 -7.79
C PHE A 44 2.38 1.55 -6.94
N GLU A 45 2.85 1.57 -5.70
CA GLU A 45 2.79 0.42 -4.79
C GLU A 45 2.13 0.78 -3.48
N ALA A 46 1.30 -0.13 -2.97
CA ALA A 46 0.83 -0.09 -1.59
C ALA A 46 1.91 -0.73 -0.72
N ARG A 47 2.30 -0.05 0.36
CA ARG A 47 3.36 -0.50 1.28
C ARG A 47 2.75 -1.01 2.56
N PHE A 48 3.21 -2.17 3.01
CA PHE A 48 2.74 -2.81 4.22
C PHE A 48 3.83 -2.80 5.28
N PHE A 49 3.49 -2.28 6.45
CA PHE A 49 4.38 -2.20 7.60
C PHE A 49 3.80 -2.98 8.77
N HIS A 50 4.69 -3.53 9.58
CA HIS A 50 4.34 -4.14 10.85
C HIS A 50 4.09 -3.04 11.89
N LEU A 51 2.92 -3.06 12.52
CA LEU A 51 2.50 -2.03 13.46
C LEU A 51 3.48 -1.95 14.65
N ILE A 52 3.91 -3.10 15.18
CA ILE A 52 4.80 -3.18 16.35
C ILE A 52 6.28 -2.91 16.02
N PHE A 53 6.83 -3.45 14.94
CA PHE A 53 8.26 -3.32 14.62
C PHE A 53 8.60 -2.11 13.74
N GLU A 54 7.60 -1.45 13.14
CA GLU A 54 7.81 -0.31 12.23
C GLU A 54 8.63 -0.66 10.97
N GLU A 55 8.64 -1.95 10.62
CA GLU A 55 9.35 -2.48 9.47
C GLU A 55 8.41 -2.76 8.31
N GLU A 56 8.86 -2.44 7.10
CA GLU A 56 8.17 -2.79 5.87
C GLU A 56 8.41 -4.26 5.55
N PHE A 57 7.34 -5.04 5.36
CA PHE A 57 7.46 -6.47 5.02
C PHE A 57 6.93 -6.80 3.63
N ALA A 58 6.10 -5.93 3.03
CA ALA A 58 5.55 -6.18 1.70
C ALA A 58 5.26 -4.90 0.91
N ARG A 59 5.35 -5.03 -0.41
CA ARG A 59 4.98 -4.00 -1.39
C ARG A 59 4.11 -4.62 -2.47
N VAL A 60 2.91 -4.09 -2.65
CA VAL A 60 1.97 -4.56 -3.67
C VAL A 60 1.95 -3.57 -4.82
N LYS A 61 2.55 -3.97 -5.94
CA LYS A 61 2.58 -3.21 -7.18
C LYS A 61 1.33 -3.51 -7.99
N GLY A 62 0.77 -2.49 -8.64
CA GLY A 62 -0.33 -2.72 -9.57
C GLY A 62 -0.88 -1.45 -10.20
N HIS A 63 -0.86 -0.33 -9.47
CA HIS A 63 -1.39 0.94 -9.97
C HIS A 63 -0.43 1.62 -10.94
N PHE A 64 -0.99 2.16 -12.02
CA PHE A 64 -0.24 2.94 -13.01
C PHE A 64 -0.16 4.43 -12.64
N GLY A 65 -1.01 4.89 -11.72
CA GLY A 65 -1.02 6.25 -11.16
C GLY A 65 -0.95 6.23 -9.62
N PRO A 66 -0.76 7.39 -8.98
CA PRO A 66 -0.72 7.52 -7.52
C PRO A 66 -1.91 6.85 -6.83
N ILE A 67 -1.64 6.16 -5.73
CA ILE A 67 -2.71 5.58 -4.91
C ILE A 67 -3.29 6.72 -4.07
N ASN A 68 -4.55 7.04 -4.32
CA ASN A 68 -5.26 8.11 -3.63
C ASN A 68 -5.98 7.61 -2.38
N THR A 69 -6.38 6.34 -2.36
CA THR A 69 -7.09 5.75 -1.22
C THR A 69 -6.76 4.27 -1.04
N VAL A 70 -6.72 3.85 0.21
CA VAL A 70 -6.61 2.45 0.63
C VAL A 70 -7.61 2.18 1.74
N ALA A 71 -8.28 1.04 1.68
CA ALA A 71 -9.25 0.62 2.69
C ALA A 71 -9.17 -0.88 2.92
N PHE A 72 -9.14 -1.29 4.19
CA PHE A 72 -9.31 -2.69 4.54
C PHE A 72 -10.79 -3.04 4.60
N HIS A 73 -11.11 -4.27 4.20
CA HIS A 73 -12.41 -4.83 4.48
C HIS A 73 -12.53 -5.13 5.99
N PRO A 74 -13.70 -4.93 6.63
CA PRO A 74 -13.88 -5.15 8.07
C PRO A 74 -13.62 -6.60 8.53
N ASP A 75 -13.71 -7.58 7.62
CA ASP A 75 -13.32 -8.97 7.92
C ASP A 75 -11.80 -9.20 7.92
N GLY A 76 -11.01 -8.22 7.48
CA GLY A 76 -9.56 -8.27 7.40
C GLY A 76 -8.97 -9.22 6.34
N LYS A 77 -9.81 -9.87 5.53
CA LYS A 77 -9.40 -10.85 4.52
C LYS A 77 -9.06 -10.23 3.17
N SER A 78 -9.41 -8.98 2.98
CA SER A 78 -9.10 -8.25 1.75
C SER A 78 -8.87 -6.78 2.00
N TYR A 79 -8.22 -6.13 1.04
CA TYR A 79 -8.09 -4.68 1.00
C TYR A 79 -8.33 -4.17 -0.42
N SER A 80 -8.76 -2.91 -0.50
CA SER A 80 -8.99 -2.20 -1.75
C SER A 80 -8.05 -1.01 -1.86
N SER A 81 -7.52 -0.78 -3.05
CA SER A 81 -6.73 0.40 -3.39
C SER A 81 -7.33 1.09 -4.61
N GLY A 82 -7.52 2.41 -4.49
CA GLY A 82 -7.99 3.27 -5.57
C GLY A 82 -6.87 4.19 -6.04
N GLY A 83 -6.56 4.12 -7.34
CA GLY A 83 -5.52 4.95 -7.94
C GLY A 83 -6.10 6.01 -8.87
N GLU A 84 -5.27 7.00 -9.17
CA GLU A 84 -5.56 8.04 -10.17
C GLU A 84 -5.63 7.48 -11.60
N ASP A 85 -5.19 6.23 -11.79
CA ASP A 85 -5.34 5.49 -13.05
C ASP A 85 -6.80 5.15 -13.41
N GLY A 86 -7.76 5.52 -12.55
CA GLY A 86 -9.19 5.26 -12.75
C GLY A 86 -9.61 3.83 -12.43
N PHE A 87 -8.68 3.02 -11.90
CA PHE A 87 -8.92 1.63 -11.54
C PHE A 87 -8.94 1.46 -10.02
N VAL A 88 -9.90 0.66 -9.55
CA VAL A 88 -9.90 0.11 -8.19
C VAL A 88 -9.37 -1.32 -8.26
N ARG A 89 -8.38 -1.63 -7.42
CA ARG A 89 -7.84 -2.97 -7.29
C ARG A 89 -8.23 -3.54 -5.93
N ILE A 90 -8.82 -4.73 -5.97
CA ILE A 90 -9.18 -5.50 -4.79
C ILE A 90 -8.17 -6.63 -4.67
N HIS A 91 -7.58 -6.75 -3.49
CA HIS A 91 -6.60 -7.78 -3.18
C HIS A 91 -7.15 -8.62 -2.04
N ASN A 92 -7.31 -9.91 -2.31
CA ASN A 92 -7.65 -10.89 -1.30
C ASN A 92 -6.36 -11.45 -0.71
N PHE A 93 -6.29 -11.54 0.60
CA PHE A 93 -5.21 -12.23 1.28
C PHE A 93 -5.44 -13.73 1.20
N ASP A 94 -4.40 -14.48 0.84
CA ASP A 94 -4.43 -15.93 0.91
C ASP A 94 -4.44 -16.40 2.37
N ASN A 95 -4.95 -17.62 2.60
CA ASN A 95 -4.93 -18.21 3.94
C ASN A 95 -3.51 -18.30 4.51
N ASP A 96 -2.48 -18.45 3.68
CA ASP A 96 -1.08 -18.46 4.12
C ASP A 96 -0.69 -17.14 4.81
N TYR A 97 -1.17 -16.01 4.28
CA TYR A 97 -0.98 -14.70 4.89
C TYR A 97 -1.80 -14.53 6.18
N LEU A 98 -2.96 -15.17 6.28
CA LEU A 98 -3.82 -15.13 7.46
C LEU A 98 -3.29 -16.01 8.60
N ASP A 99 -2.72 -17.16 8.26
CA ASP A 99 -2.12 -18.11 9.22
C ASP A 99 -0.70 -17.72 9.65
N TYR A 100 -0.09 -16.74 8.96
CA TYR A 100 1.22 -16.21 9.34
C TYR A 100 1.15 -15.44 10.67
N ASP A 101 1.55 -16.11 11.73
CA ASP A 101 1.85 -15.56 13.06
C ASP A 101 3.37 -15.37 13.20
N PHE A 102 3.80 -14.23 13.74
CA PHE A 102 5.21 -13.92 14.00
C PHE A 102 5.65 -14.46 15.37
#